data_AF-A0A3G2C7E4-F1
#
_entry.id   AF-A0A3G2C7E4-F1
#
_cell.length_a   1.000
_cell.length_b   1.000
_cell.length_c   1.000
_cell.angle_alpha   90.00
_cell.angle_beta   90.00
_cell.angle_gamma   90.00
#
_symmetry.space_group_name_H-M   'P 1'
#
loop_
_entity.id
_entity.type
_entity.pdbx_description
1 polymer ?
#
loop_
_entity_poly.entity_id
_entity_poly.type
_entity_poly.pdbx_seq_one_letter_code
_entity_poly.pdbx_strand_id
1 'polypeptide(L)' 'AEIKGERLACLEARSQFCWYLRGVPHANVYKQEVVHVETLDGLRRITRAIQRDLRD' A
#
# COMPACT_ATOMS: atom_id res chain seq x y z
N ALA A 1 13.88 15.55 9.98
CA ALA A 1 14.35 14.40 9.19
C ALA A 1 13.21 13.46 8.78
N GLU A 2 12.18 13.31 9.63
CA GLU A 2 11.11 12.30 9.48
C GLU A 2 10.16 12.51 8.29
N ILE A 3 9.73 13.76 8.01
CA ILE A 3 8.80 14.05 6.90
C ILE A 3 9.37 13.63 5.53
N LYS A 4 10.70 13.75 5.35
CA LYS A 4 11.36 13.30 4.12
C LYS A 4 11.35 11.77 4.01
N GLY A 5 11.52 11.06 5.12
CA GLY A 5 11.49 9.60 5.17
C GLY A 5 10.11 9.03 4.92
N GLU A 6 9.06 9.62 5.51
CA GLU A 6 7.67 9.21 5.31
C GLU A 6 7.22 9.38 3.85
N ARG A 7 7.51 10.54 3.25
CA ARG A 7 7.16 10.78 1.85
C ARG A 7 7.90 9.84 0.90
N LEU A 8 9.17 9.56 1.17
CA LEU A 8 9.96 8.58 0.41
C LEU A 8 9.39 7.17 0.57
N ALA A 9 9.04 6.77 1.79
CA ALA A 9 8.42 5.47 2.04
C ALA A 9 7.08 5.29 1.28
N CYS A 10 6.25 6.33 1.24
CA CYS A 10 4.99 6.29 0.48
C CYS A 10 5.23 6.25 -1.04
N LEU A 11 6.27 6.93 -1.54
CA LEU A 11 6.68 6.86 -2.96
C LEU A 11 7.14 5.44 -3.34
N GLU A 12 8.02 4.84 -2.54
CA GLU A 12 8.50 3.48 -2.78
C GLU A 12 7.36 2.47 -2.71
N ALA A 13 6.48 2.59 -1.71
CA ALA A 13 5.32 1.74 -1.59
C ALA A 13 4.43 1.78 -2.85
N ARG A 14 4.19 2.97 -3.41
CA ARG A 14 3.40 3.10 -4.65
C ARG A 14 3.94 2.31 -5.82
N SER A 15 5.27 2.30 -5.97
CA SER A 15 5.92 1.55 -7.03
C SER A 15 5.92 0.04 -6.78
N GLN A 16 6.14 -0.38 -5.53
CA GLN A 16 6.35 -1.79 -5.19
C GLN A 16 5.04 -2.59 -5.04
N PHE A 17 4.00 -2.01 -4.43
CA PHE A 17 2.76 -2.73 -4.12
C PHE A 17 2.06 -3.32 -5.35
N CYS A 18 2.17 -2.68 -6.52
CA CYS A 18 1.54 -3.19 -7.74
C CYS A 18 2.01 -4.61 -8.10
N TRP A 19 3.27 -4.95 -7.77
CA TRP A 19 3.86 -6.27 -7.98
C TRP A 19 3.39 -7.29 -6.95
N TYR A 20 3.26 -6.89 -5.69
CA TYR A 20 2.86 -7.78 -4.59
C TYR A 20 1.38 -8.12 -4.57
N LEU A 21 0.54 -7.29 -5.22
CA LEU A 21 -0.90 -7.52 -5.30
C LEU A 21 -1.32 -8.62 -6.30
N ARG A 22 -0.37 -9.29 -6.95
CA ARG A 22 -0.68 -10.39 -7.87
C ARG A 22 -1.25 -11.59 -7.12
N GLY A 23 -2.48 -11.97 -7.44
CA GLY A 23 -3.18 -13.09 -6.80
C GLY A 23 -3.95 -12.72 -5.54
N VAL A 24 -3.93 -11.45 -5.13
CA VAL A 24 -4.74 -10.96 -4.00
C VAL A 24 -6.18 -10.69 -4.47
N PRO A 25 -7.21 -11.14 -3.73
CA PRO A 25 -8.60 -10.70 -3.95
C PRO A 25 -8.70 -9.17 -3.93
N HIS A 26 -9.56 -8.61 -4.78
CA HIS A 26 -9.75 -7.15 -4.86
C HIS A 26 -8.47 -6.32 -5.17
N ALA A 27 -7.43 -6.93 -5.76
CA ALA A 27 -6.15 -6.29 -6.06
C ALA A 27 -6.26 -4.91 -6.75
N ASN A 28 -7.24 -4.71 -7.64
CA ASN A 28 -7.43 -3.43 -8.32
C ASN A 28 -7.87 -2.31 -7.38
N VAL A 29 -8.67 -2.62 -6.34
CA VAL A 29 -9.07 -1.64 -5.31
C VAL A 29 -7.85 -1.18 -4.54
N TYR A 30 -7.04 -2.14 -4.07
CA TYR A 30 -5.80 -1.83 -3.35
C TYR A 30 -4.80 -1.05 -4.20
N LYS A 31 -4.70 -1.32 -5.51
CA LYS A 31 -3.86 -0.53 -6.43
C LYS A 31 -4.30 0.93 -6.50
N GLN A 32 -5.61 1.18 -6.58
CA GLN A 32 -6.16 2.55 -6.61
C GLN A 32 -5.92 3.26 -5.27
N GLU A 33 -6.09 2.58 -4.14
CA GLU A 33 -5.84 3.17 -2.83
C GLU A 33 -4.36 3.50 -2.61
N VAL A 34 -3.46 2.57 -2.96
CA VAL A 34 -2.03 2.77 -2.76
C VAL A 34 -1.52 3.94 -3.61
N VAL A 35 -1.96 4.11 -4.86
CA VAL A 35 -1.43 5.17 -5.75
C VAL A 35 -1.66 6.58 -5.19
N HIS A 36 -2.68 6.74 -4.35
CA HIS A 36 -3.05 8.00 -3.71
C HIS A 36 -2.56 8.13 -2.25
N VAL A 37 -1.78 7.18 -1.74
CA VAL A 37 -1.29 7.22 -0.36
C VAL A 37 -0.16 8.25 -0.19
N GLU A 38 -0.32 9.12 0.81
CA GLU A 38 0.66 10.17 1.16
C GLU A 38 1.17 10.08 2.60
N THR A 39 0.57 9.20 3.41
CA THR A 39 0.91 9.03 4.83
C THR A 39 1.20 7.58 5.18
N LEU A 40 2.07 7.37 6.18
CA LEU A 40 2.38 6.04 6.69
C LEU A 40 1.17 5.37 7.35
N ASP A 41 0.26 6.13 7.96
CA ASP A 41 -0.97 5.57 8.53
C ASP A 41 -1.88 5.00 7.44
N GLY A 42 -2.07 5.75 6.34
CA GLY A 42 -2.81 5.27 5.17
C GLY A 42 -2.20 4.00 4.61
N LEU A 43 -0.87 3.97 4.46
CA LEU A 43 -0.16 2.79 3.96
C LEU A 43 -0.34 1.57 4.88
N ARG A 44 -0.28 1.76 6.20
CA ARG A 44 -0.52 0.71 7.19
C ARG A 44 -1.95 0.17 7.13
N ARG A 45 -2.95 1.03 6.91
CA ARG A 45 -4.36 0.60 6.75
C ARG A 45 -4.53 -0.29 5.54
N ILE A 46 -4.02 0.14 4.38
CA ILE A 46 -4.11 -0.64 3.14
C ILE A 46 -3.37 -1.98 3.31
N THR A 47 -2.17 -1.96 3.90
CA THR A 47 -1.39 -3.18 4.16
C THR A 47 -2.16 -4.18 5.03
N ARG A 48 -2.85 -3.72 6.08
CA ARG A 48 -3.68 -4.58 6.93
C ARG A 48 -4.89 -5.16 6.19
N ALA A 49 -5.53 -4.39 5.31
CA ALA A 49 -6.64 -4.87 4.49
C ALA A 49 -6.17 -5.97 3.53
N ILE A 50 -5.04 -5.78 2.84
CA ILE A 50 -4.41 -6.81 1.99
C ILE A 50 -4.10 -8.07 2.81
N GLN A 51 -3.50 -7.92 3.99
CA GLN A 51 -3.17 -9.07 4.86
C GLN A 51 -4.41 -9.85 5.34
N ARG A 52 -5.54 -9.17 5.55
CA ARG A 52 -6.81 -9.83 5.89
C ARG A 52 -7.29 -10.67 4.71
N ASP A 53 -7.32 -10.08 3.53
CA ASP A 53 -7.83 -10.73 2.31
C ASP A 53 -6.89 -11.80 1.74
N LEU A 54 -5.65 -11.90 2.26
CA LEU A 54 -4.71 -12.99 1.98
C LEU A 54 -4.94 -14.26 2.82
N ARG A 55 -5.74 -14.17 3.89
CA ARG A 55 -5.91 -15.25 4.87
C ARG A 55 -7.14 -16.12 4.59
N ASP A 56 -7.98 -15.72 3.63
CA ASP A 56 -9.03 -16.52 3.01
C ASP A 56 -8.53 -17.17 1.72
#